data_AF-A0A651DJ85-F1
#
_entry.id   AF-A0A651DJ85-F1
#
_cell.length_a   1.000
_cell.length_b   1.000
_cell.length_c   1.000
_cell.angle_alpha   90.00
_cell.angle_beta   90.00
_cell.angle_gamma   90.00
#
_symmetry.space_group_name_H-M   'P 1'
#
loop_
_entity.id
_entity.type
_entity.pdbx_description
1 polymer ?
#
loop_
_entity_poly.entity_id
_entity_poly.type
_entity_poly.pdbx_seq_one_letter_code
_entity_poly.pdbx_strand_id
1 'polypeptide(L)'
;MYSTDFNPYTGTLIDLPALQWFVDNQVSVVNASFGIPWSNNTSAINSRINAYDLFVRDNFLVLVVASGNHGPNTNVMGAPALANNVITVGATTISGDVLAWYSVYEEPVAIPRLKPNLVAVGNMNIPNSGYNYGTSLAAPLVTGAIALAMQHTPVLRLFPEKIMSILSATSNSIPFNPDFETNHLNDMYGSGLLDIEKFIENVIVNHTVLHTYSGIPNTNPILSYEVPISASVQSPLYLSVALNWLTDVVAGNPVINNYDLKVYLNDILLTNGTGSSTYGNSELVRLIIESSGTLRFEVRIVGDYSGLRPDLMALTWHIHS
;
A
#
# COMPACT_ATOMS: atom_id res chain seq x y z
N MET A 1 -14.14 -17.86 -24.17
CA MET A 1 -15.40 -17.47 -23.50
C MET A 1 -15.06 -17.38 -22.03
N TYR A 2 -14.83 -16.17 -21.51
CA TYR A 2 -14.52 -15.98 -20.09
C TYR A 2 -15.83 -16.11 -19.30
N SER A 3 -15.84 -16.95 -18.27
CA SER A 3 -16.98 -17.03 -17.35
C SER A 3 -17.10 -15.69 -16.63
N THR A 4 -18.23 -15.00 -16.80
CA THR A 4 -18.56 -13.78 -16.06
C THR A 4 -19.01 -14.06 -14.63
N ASP A 5 -19.21 -15.33 -14.28
CA ASP A 5 -19.60 -15.74 -12.94
C ASP A 5 -18.36 -15.88 -12.06
N PHE A 6 -18.01 -14.76 -11.42
CA PHE A 6 -17.01 -14.71 -10.37
C PHE A 6 -17.55 -15.43 -9.12
N ASN A 7 -17.02 -16.62 -8.79
CA ASN A 7 -17.38 -17.36 -7.57
C ASN A 7 -16.13 -17.69 -6.72
N PRO A 8 -15.86 -16.90 -5.66
CA PRO A 8 -14.65 -17.04 -4.83
C PRO A 8 -14.63 -18.31 -3.96
N TYR A 9 -15.72 -19.09 -3.91
CA TYR A 9 -15.85 -20.27 -3.02
C TYR A 9 -15.46 -21.60 -3.67
N THR A 10 -15.06 -21.60 -4.94
CA THR A 10 -14.93 -22.84 -5.74
C THR A 10 -13.53 -23.45 -5.78
N GLY A 11 -12.57 -22.95 -5.00
CA GLY A 11 -11.28 -23.61 -4.76
C GLY A 11 -10.31 -23.66 -5.96
N THR A 12 -10.77 -23.41 -7.19
CA THR A 12 -9.94 -23.20 -8.38
C THR A 12 -9.62 -21.71 -8.56
N LEU A 13 -8.52 -21.37 -9.24
CA LEU A 13 -8.12 -19.98 -9.56
C LEU A 13 -9.09 -19.31 -10.55
N ILE A 14 -10.41 -19.52 -10.41
CA ILE A 14 -11.47 -19.03 -11.31
C ILE A 14 -11.37 -17.52 -11.52
N ASP A 15 -10.82 -16.83 -10.53
CA ASP A 15 -10.61 -15.40 -10.46
C ASP A 15 -9.59 -14.89 -11.49
N LEU A 16 -8.51 -15.62 -11.79
CA LEU A 16 -7.45 -15.13 -12.69
C LEU A 16 -7.90 -15.04 -14.16
N PRO A 17 -8.61 -16.04 -14.72
CA PRO A 17 -9.26 -15.88 -16.02
C PRO A 17 -10.24 -14.70 -16.06
N ALA A 18 -10.95 -14.41 -14.97
CA ALA A 18 -11.81 -13.23 -14.89
C ALA A 18 -10.98 -11.92 -14.87
N LEU A 19 -9.83 -11.90 -14.17
CA LEU A 19 -8.91 -10.78 -14.23
C LEU A 19 -8.30 -10.58 -15.62
N GLN A 20 -8.03 -11.65 -16.36
CA GLN A 20 -7.55 -11.55 -17.75
C GLN A 20 -8.56 -10.83 -18.64
N TRP A 21 -9.86 -11.04 -18.45
CA TRP A 21 -10.88 -10.29 -19.17
C TRP A 21 -10.75 -8.77 -18.95
N PHE A 22 -10.44 -8.32 -17.72
CA PHE A 22 -10.24 -6.90 -17.44
C PHE A 22 -9.02 -6.34 -18.20
N VAL A 23 -7.92 -7.08 -18.23
CA VAL A 23 -6.71 -6.71 -19.00
C VAL A 23 -7.04 -6.64 -20.50
N ASP A 24 -7.70 -7.66 -21.04
CA ASP A 24 -8.10 -7.72 -22.45
C ASP A 24 -9.03 -6.54 -22.85
N ASN A 25 -9.76 -5.98 -21.88
CA ASN A 25 -10.64 -4.82 -22.05
C ASN A 25 -10.02 -3.50 -21.56
N GLN A 26 -8.69 -3.45 -21.37
CA GLN A 26 -7.94 -2.23 -21.01
C GLN A 26 -8.40 -1.56 -19.70
N VAL A 27 -8.95 -2.34 -18.77
CA VAL A 27 -9.26 -1.85 -17.43
C VAL A 27 -7.95 -1.61 -16.67
N SER A 28 -7.86 -0.49 -15.96
CA SER A 28 -6.65 -0.09 -15.24
C SER A 28 -6.74 -0.27 -13.73
N VAL A 29 -7.96 -0.31 -13.18
CA VAL A 29 -8.21 -0.50 -11.75
C VAL A 29 -9.43 -1.40 -11.56
N VAL A 30 -9.32 -2.38 -10.66
CA VAL A 30 -10.38 -3.34 -10.32
C VAL A 30 -10.61 -3.33 -8.82
N ASN A 31 -11.88 -3.24 -8.43
CA ASN A 31 -12.30 -3.49 -7.05
C ASN A 31 -12.61 -4.98 -6.85
N ALA A 32 -11.99 -5.57 -5.84
CA ALA A 32 -12.18 -6.94 -5.40
C ALA A 32 -12.66 -6.96 -3.94
N SER A 33 -13.96 -6.76 -3.74
CA SER A 33 -14.62 -6.86 -2.43
C SER A 33 -14.92 -8.33 -2.04
N PHE A 34 -13.94 -9.22 -2.21
CA PHE A 34 -14.03 -10.64 -1.90
C PHE A 34 -12.68 -11.18 -1.42
N GLY A 35 -12.68 -12.35 -0.81
CA GLY A 35 -11.46 -13.06 -0.46
C GLY A 35 -11.76 -14.38 0.24
N ILE A 36 -10.70 -15.15 0.45
CA ILE A 36 -10.72 -16.33 1.32
C ILE A 36 -9.85 -16.04 2.56
N PRO A 37 -10.28 -16.43 3.76
CA PRO A 37 -9.46 -16.26 4.96
C PRO A 37 -8.25 -17.20 4.90
N TRP A 38 -7.29 -16.94 5.79
CA TRP A 38 -6.21 -17.90 6.01
C TRP A 38 -6.76 -19.26 6.45
N SER A 39 -6.09 -20.35 6.08
CA SER A 39 -6.50 -21.71 6.43
C SER A 39 -5.29 -22.64 6.52
N ASN A 40 -5.51 -23.86 7.03
CA ASN A 40 -4.48 -24.89 7.11
C ASN A 40 -3.98 -25.38 5.73
N ASN A 41 -4.66 -25.04 4.63
CA ASN A 41 -4.17 -25.28 3.28
C ASN A 41 -3.27 -24.12 2.80
N THR A 42 -2.16 -23.93 3.52
CA THR A 42 -1.25 -22.78 3.34
C THR A 42 -0.64 -22.75 1.94
N SER A 43 -0.28 -23.89 1.36
CA SER A 43 0.28 -23.97 0.00
C SER A 43 -0.67 -23.43 -1.06
N ALA A 44 -1.97 -23.70 -0.97
CA ALA A 44 -2.95 -23.19 -1.91
C ALA A 44 -3.14 -21.66 -1.77
N ILE A 45 -3.14 -21.15 -0.54
CA ILE A 45 -3.26 -19.71 -0.27
C ILE A 45 -2.00 -18.97 -0.75
N ASN A 46 -0.81 -19.49 -0.44
CA ASN A 46 0.46 -18.91 -0.89
C ASN A 46 0.55 -18.88 -2.42
N SER A 47 0.12 -19.96 -3.10
CA SER A 47 0.09 -19.99 -4.56
C SER A 47 -0.85 -18.93 -5.14
N ARG A 48 -1.99 -18.66 -4.49
CA ARG A 48 -2.91 -17.58 -4.87
C ARG A 48 -2.29 -16.20 -4.66
N ILE A 49 -1.72 -15.95 -3.48
CA ILE A 49 -1.01 -14.71 -3.14
C ILE A 49 0.03 -14.38 -4.22
N ASN A 50 0.90 -15.35 -4.52
CA ASN A 50 1.95 -15.19 -5.51
C ASN A 50 1.40 -14.96 -6.93
N ALA A 51 0.30 -15.61 -7.28
CA ALA A 51 -0.33 -15.39 -8.58
C ALA A 51 -0.91 -13.97 -8.71
N TYR A 52 -1.51 -13.42 -7.65
CA TYR A 52 -1.97 -12.01 -7.63
C TYR A 52 -0.79 -11.03 -7.71
N ASP A 53 0.32 -11.32 -7.02
CA ASP A 53 1.55 -10.52 -7.11
C ASP A 53 2.07 -10.44 -8.55
N LEU A 54 2.23 -11.59 -9.21
CA LEU A 54 2.63 -11.64 -10.62
C LEU A 54 1.61 -10.96 -11.53
N PHE A 55 0.32 -11.18 -11.31
CA PHE A 55 -0.71 -10.64 -12.19
C PHE A 55 -0.72 -9.10 -12.20
N VAL A 56 -0.64 -8.46 -11.03
CA VAL A 56 -0.54 -7.00 -10.93
C VAL A 56 0.75 -6.51 -11.59
N ARG A 57 1.88 -7.15 -11.28
CA ARG A 57 3.20 -6.75 -11.78
C ARG A 57 3.32 -6.86 -13.30
N ASP A 58 2.79 -7.93 -13.89
CA ASP A 58 2.98 -8.24 -15.31
C ASP A 58 2.00 -7.48 -16.21
N ASN A 59 0.86 -7.03 -15.67
CA ASN A 59 -0.18 -6.35 -16.43
C ASN A 59 -0.36 -4.87 -16.07
N PHE A 60 0.35 -4.37 -15.05
CA PHE A 60 0.17 -3.04 -14.47
C PHE A 60 -1.28 -2.72 -14.06
N LEU A 61 -2.05 -3.77 -13.72
CA LEU A 61 -3.43 -3.64 -13.26
C LEU A 61 -3.47 -3.34 -11.77
N VAL A 62 -4.07 -2.22 -11.37
CA VAL A 62 -4.25 -1.91 -9.95
C VAL A 62 -5.42 -2.72 -9.40
N LEU A 63 -5.15 -3.60 -8.43
CA LEU A 63 -6.17 -4.40 -7.77
C LEU A 63 -6.38 -3.91 -6.34
N VAL A 64 -7.58 -3.42 -6.05
CA VAL A 64 -7.97 -2.93 -4.71
C VAL A 64 -8.83 -3.99 -4.03
N VAL A 65 -8.42 -4.45 -2.85
CA VAL A 65 -8.96 -5.65 -2.21
C VAL A 65 -9.48 -5.31 -0.82
N ALA A 66 -10.68 -5.78 -0.48
CA ALA A 66 -11.20 -5.66 0.89
C ALA A 66 -10.44 -6.59 1.85
N SER A 67 -10.07 -6.11 3.04
CA SER A 67 -9.30 -6.92 4.00
C SER A 67 -10.10 -8.06 4.63
N GLY A 68 -11.43 -7.95 4.71
CA GLY A 68 -12.34 -8.94 5.30
C GLY A 68 -13.25 -8.36 6.38
N ASN A 69 -14.30 -9.10 6.78
CA ASN A 69 -15.36 -8.63 7.70
C ASN A 69 -15.50 -9.52 8.94
N HIS A 70 -14.37 -9.92 9.50
CA HIS A 70 -14.32 -10.83 10.61
C HIS A 70 -13.49 -10.19 11.72
N GLY A 71 -14.08 -9.98 12.89
CA GLY A 71 -13.44 -9.22 13.97
C GLY A 71 -12.11 -9.82 14.47
N PRO A 72 -11.41 -9.11 15.38
CA PRO A 72 -10.00 -9.30 15.76
C PRO A 72 -9.67 -10.59 16.54
N ASN A 73 -10.45 -11.66 16.39
CA ASN A 73 -10.24 -12.93 17.11
C ASN A 73 -10.53 -14.18 16.28
N THR A 74 -10.90 -14.06 14.99
CA THR A 74 -11.32 -15.26 14.22
C THR A 74 -10.92 -15.35 12.75
N ASN A 75 -10.17 -14.44 12.13
CA ASN A 75 -9.92 -14.56 10.68
C ASN A 75 -8.74 -13.73 10.21
N VAL A 76 -7.55 -14.32 10.35
CA VAL A 76 -6.33 -13.87 9.67
C VAL A 76 -6.59 -13.68 8.17
N MET A 77 -6.07 -12.58 7.59
CA MET A 77 -6.18 -12.31 6.15
C MET A 77 -5.66 -13.48 5.31
N GLY A 78 -6.29 -13.72 4.16
CA GLY A 78 -5.81 -14.69 3.18
C GLY A 78 -5.65 -14.05 1.80
N ALA A 79 -6.00 -14.78 0.75
CA ALA A 79 -5.92 -14.27 -0.62
C ALA A 79 -7.24 -13.61 -1.06
N PRO A 80 -7.21 -12.53 -1.87
CA PRO A 80 -6.02 -11.82 -2.38
C PRO A 80 -5.37 -10.86 -1.38
N ALA A 81 -6.00 -10.57 -0.24
CA ALA A 81 -5.63 -9.47 0.66
C ALA A 81 -4.17 -9.47 1.16
N LEU A 82 -3.51 -10.63 1.24
CA LEU A 82 -2.09 -10.75 1.62
C LEU A 82 -1.08 -10.60 0.47
N ALA A 83 -1.53 -10.47 -0.78
CA ALA A 83 -0.63 -10.19 -1.89
C ALA A 83 0.04 -8.82 -1.71
N ASN A 84 1.34 -8.76 -1.93
CA ASN A 84 2.14 -7.55 -1.73
C ASN A 84 1.75 -6.45 -2.73
N ASN A 85 1.45 -6.82 -3.97
CA ASN A 85 1.21 -5.89 -5.06
C ASN A 85 -0.25 -5.41 -5.13
N VAL A 86 -1.16 -5.97 -4.33
CA VAL A 86 -2.53 -5.47 -4.25
C VAL A 86 -2.65 -4.36 -3.21
N ILE A 87 -3.63 -3.48 -3.37
CA ILE A 87 -3.96 -2.44 -2.39
C ILE A 87 -5.05 -2.98 -1.47
N THR A 88 -4.66 -3.44 -0.29
CA THR A 88 -5.58 -4.01 0.70
C THR A 88 -6.17 -2.92 1.58
N VAL A 89 -7.49 -2.88 1.68
CA VAL A 89 -8.25 -1.80 2.32
C VAL A 89 -9.01 -2.33 3.53
N GLY A 90 -8.65 -1.84 4.72
CA GLY A 90 -9.43 -2.01 5.94
C GLY A 90 -10.54 -0.97 6.08
N ALA A 91 -11.36 -1.11 7.11
CA ALA A 91 -12.54 -0.26 7.33
C ALA A 91 -12.45 0.51 8.65
N THR A 92 -12.83 1.78 8.60
CA THR A 92 -13.11 2.60 9.79
C THR A 92 -14.61 2.81 9.99
N THR A 93 -14.96 3.37 11.14
CA THR A 93 -16.31 3.93 11.39
C THR A 93 -16.61 5.08 10.44
N ILE A 94 -17.88 5.52 10.42
CA ILE A 94 -18.32 6.64 9.56
C ILE A 94 -17.59 7.96 9.87
N SER A 95 -17.13 8.15 11.11
CA SER A 95 -16.36 9.34 11.49
C SER A 95 -14.90 9.27 11.04
N GLY A 96 -14.41 8.08 10.66
CA GLY A 96 -13.02 7.87 10.27
C GLY A 96 -12.04 7.71 11.44
N ASP A 97 -12.50 7.84 12.68
CA ASP A 97 -11.59 8.00 13.82
C ASP A 97 -11.09 6.70 14.45
N VAL A 98 -11.78 5.58 14.22
CA VAL A 98 -11.41 4.27 14.79
C VAL A 98 -11.65 3.15 13.79
N LEU A 99 -10.89 2.07 13.95
CA LEU A 99 -11.08 0.85 13.17
C LEU A 99 -12.49 0.30 13.40
N ALA A 100 -13.15 -0.12 12.33
CA ALA A 100 -14.42 -0.82 12.46
C ALA A 100 -14.18 -2.20 13.08
N TRP A 101 -15.05 -2.61 14.01
CA TRP A 101 -14.90 -3.84 14.80
C TRP A 101 -14.78 -5.14 13.98
N TYR A 102 -15.25 -5.12 12.73
CA TYR A 102 -15.20 -6.26 11.80
C TYR A 102 -13.99 -6.21 10.85
N SER A 103 -13.23 -5.11 10.81
CA SER A 103 -12.13 -4.95 9.86
C SER A 103 -11.00 -5.90 10.22
N VAL A 104 -10.64 -6.79 9.30
CA VAL A 104 -9.50 -7.68 9.49
C VAL A 104 -8.20 -6.90 9.25
N TYR A 105 -7.24 -7.10 10.15
CA TYR A 105 -5.86 -6.62 10.02
C TYR A 105 -4.82 -7.68 10.44
N GLU A 106 -5.24 -8.80 11.03
CA GLU A 106 -4.30 -9.84 11.45
C GLU A 106 -3.73 -10.61 10.27
N GLU A 107 -2.45 -10.96 10.39
CA GLU A 107 -1.67 -11.68 9.39
C GLU A 107 -1.15 -13.02 9.95
N PRO A 108 -0.85 -14.01 9.09
CA PRO A 108 -0.32 -15.27 9.56
C PRO A 108 1.12 -15.06 10.02
N VAL A 109 1.45 -15.53 11.23
CA VAL A 109 2.82 -15.49 11.77
C VAL A 109 3.85 -16.12 10.81
N ALA A 110 3.43 -17.10 10.00
CA ALA A 110 4.29 -17.77 9.04
C ALA A 110 4.68 -16.90 7.83
N ILE A 111 3.90 -15.87 7.52
CA ILE A 111 4.12 -14.94 6.41
C ILE A 111 3.72 -13.53 6.84
N PRO A 112 4.48 -12.90 7.77
CA PRO A 112 4.22 -11.51 8.13
C PRO A 112 4.25 -10.65 6.86
N ARG A 113 3.33 -9.71 6.78
CA ARG A 113 3.20 -8.70 5.74
C ARG A 113 3.00 -7.35 6.46
N LEU A 114 2.69 -6.29 5.71
CA LEU A 114 2.25 -5.03 6.29
C LEU A 114 0.91 -4.67 5.66
N LYS A 115 -0.15 -5.29 6.17
CA LYS A 115 -1.53 -5.19 5.68
C LYS A 115 -2.50 -4.88 6.84
N PRO A 116 -3.60 -4.13 6.60
CA PRO A 116 -3.98 -3.52 5.33
C PRO A 116 -3.01 -2.40 4.92
N ASN A 117 -3.01 -2.00 3.64
CA ASN A 117 -2.14 -0.92 3.19
C ASN A 117 -2.64 0.45 3.65
N LEU A 118 -3.96 0.60 3.74
CA LEU A 118 -4.64 1.78 4.25
C LEU A 118 -6.06 1.40 4.70
N VAL A 119 -6.75 2.33 5.33
CA VAL A 119 -8.17 2.18 5.68
C VAL A 119 -9.02 3.25 5.00
N ALA A 120 -10.29 2.94 4.79
CA ALA A 120 -11.29 3.90 4.35
C ALA A 120 -12.59 3.70 5.13
N VAL A 121 -13.52 4.64 5.02
CA VAL A 121 -14.81 4.54 5.71
C VAL A 121 -15.58 3.31 5.22
N GLY A 122 -15.83 2.36 6.11
CA GLY A 122 -16.57 1.13 5.79
C GLY A 122 -18.00 1.13 6.32
N ASN A 123 -18.34 2.04 7.24
CA ASN A 123 -19.70 2.21 7.76
C ASN A 123 -20.37 3.40 7.07
N MET A 124 -21.52 3.20 6.44
CA MET A 124 -22.18 4.26 5.70
C MET A 124 -23.70 4.12 5.67
N ASN A 125 -24.39 5.26 5.58
CA ASN A 125 -25.82 5.31 5.31
C ASN A 125 -26.04 5.39 3.80
N ILE A 126 -26.53 4.31 3.20
CA ILE A 126 -26.79 4.22 1.77
C ILE A 126 -28.26 4.57 1.51
N PRO A 127 -28.57 5.52 0.61
CA PRO A 127 -29.96 5.82 0.23
C PRO A 127 -30.70 4.55 -0.18
N ASN A 128 -31.92 4.36 0.34
CA ASN A 128 -32.78 3.18 0.09
C ASN A 128 -32.25 1.83 0.59
N SER A 129 -31.08 1.80 1.25
CA SER A 129 -30.50 0.58 1.83
C SER A 129 -30.19 0.71 3.33
N GLY A 130 -30.21 1.94 3.87
CA GLY A 130 -30.02 2.21 5.30
C GLY A 130 -28.57 2.13 5.73
N TYR A 131 -28.34 1.85 7.01
CA TYR A 131 -27.00 1.69 7.57
C TYR A 131 -26.38 0.36 7.11
N ASN A 132 -25.29 0.45 6.38
CA ASN A 132 -24.52 -0.69 5.88
C ASN A 132 -23.08 -0.61 6.37
N TYR A 133 -22.42 -1.75 6.41
CA TYR A 133 -21.03 -1.85 6.85
C TYR A 133 -20.26 -2.93 6.09
N GLY A 134 -18.95 -2.74 5.97
CA GLY A 134 -18.02 -3.74 5.46
C GLY A 134 -16.78 -3.13 4.85
N THR A 135 -15.66 -3.85 4.89
CA THR A 135 -14.48 -3.55 4.07
C THR A 135 -14.82 -3.62 2.58
N SER A 136 -15.86 -4.37 2.22
CA SER A 136 -16.49 -4.37 0.89
C SER A 136 -17.06 -3.02 0.46
N LEU A 137 -17.29 -2.07 1.39
CA LEU A 137 -17.69 -0.68 1.13
C LEU A 137 -16.50 0.29 1.18
N ALA A 138 -15.48 -0.02 1.99
CA ALA A 138 -14.25 0.77 2.07
C ALA A 138 -13.38 0.63 0.80
N ALA A 139 -13.16 -0.60 0.32
CA ALA A 139 -12.38 -0.88 -0.89
C ALA A 139 -12.85 -0.12 -2.15
N PRO A 140 -14.15 -0.04 -2.47
CA PRO A 140 -14.60 0.71 -3.64
C PRO A 140 -14.42 2.24 -3.50
N LEU A 141 -14.35 2.80 -2.28
CA LEU A 141 -14.01 4.22 -2.09
C LEU A 141 -12.57 4.50 -2.54
N VAL A 142 -11.62 3.65 -2.13
CA VAL A 142 -10.23 3.74 -2.58
C VAL A 142 -10.13 3.51 -4.08
N THR A 143 -10.86 2.53 -4.63
CA THR A 143 -10.94 2.27 -6.07
C THR A 143 -11.42 3.50 -6.85
N GLY A 144 -12.47 4.17 -6.36
CA GLY A 144 -13.01 5.39 -6.97
C GLY A 144 -12.01 6.55 -6.94
N ALA A 145 -11.30 6.74 -5.83
CA ALA A 145 -10.24 7.74 -5.73
C ALA A 145 -9.10 7.48 -6.73
N ILE A 146 -8.67 6.22 -6.89
CA ILE A 146 -7.68 5.82 -7.88
C ILE A 146 -8.19 6.07 -9.31
N ALA A 147 -9.45 5.77 -9.59
CA ALA A 147 -10.05 6.03 -10.90
C ALA A 147 -10.07 7.53 -11.24
N LEU A 148 -10.41 8.39 -10.26
CA LEU A 148 -10.34 9.85 -10.41
C LEU A 148 -8.90 10.32 -10.65
N ALA A 149 -7.94 9.79 -9.90
CA ALA A 149 -6.52 10.08 -10.10
C ALA A 149 -6.04 9.67 -11.50
N MET A 150 -6.41 8.48 -11.99
CA MET A 150 -6.10 8.02 -13.35
C MET A 150 -6.82 8.81 -14.44
N GLN A 151 -8.00 9.37 -14.15
CA GLN A 151 -8.68 10.29 -15.06
C GLN A 151 -7.92 11.62 -15.16
N HIS A 152 -7.52 12.18 -14.01
CA HIS A 152 -6.76 13.43 -13.94
C HIS A 152 -5.34 13.28 -14.52
N THR A 153 -4.69 12.14 -14.27
CA THR A 153 -3.31 11.86 -14.69
C THR A 153 -3.22 10.45 -15.30
N PRO A 154 -3.58 10.31 -16.59
CA PRO A 154 -3.62 9.04 -17.32
C PRO A 154 -2.38 8.16 -17.24
N VAL A 155 -1.20 8.77 -17.09
CA VAL A 155 0.06 8.04 -17.04
C VAL A 155 0.17 7.14 -15.80
N LEU A 156 -0.60 7.40 -14.73
CA LEU A 156 -0.64 6.56 -13.53
C LEU A 156 -1.05 5.11 -13.82
N ARG A 157 -1.76 4.86 -14.93
CA ARG A 157 -2.14 3.50 -15.36
C ARG A 157 -0.95 2.58 -15.62
N LEU A 158 0.25 3.14 -15.77
CA LEU A 158 1.49 2.41 -16.04
C LEU A 158 2.36 2.22 -14.78
N PHE A 159 1.95 2.76 -13.63
CA PHE A 159 2.77 2.84 -12.42
C PHE A 159 1.97 2.47 -11.15
N PRO A 160 1.59 1.20 -10.95
CA PRO A 160 0.87 0.75 -9.75
C PRO A 160 1.61 1.07 -8.44
N GLU A 161 2.93 0.91 -8.41
CA GLU A 161 3.78 1.25 -7.26
C GLU A 161 3.71 2.74 -6.90
N LYS A 162 3.60 3.61 -7.91
CA LYS A 162 3.40 5.06 -7.70
C LYS A 162 2.04 5.33 -7.06
N ILE A 163 0.98 4.66 -7.50
CA ILE A 163 -0.35 4.82 -6.89
C ILE A 163 -0.33 4.42 -5.42
N MET A 164 0.28 3.28 -5.11
CA MET A 164 0.42 2.79 -3.73
C MET A 164 1.24 3.77 -2.87
N SER A 165 2.36 4.26 -3.39
CA SER A 165 3.23 5.24 -2.71
C SER A 165 2.52 6.56 -2.42
N ILE A 166 1.74 7.08 -3.37
CA ILE A 166 0.98 8.32 -3.13
C ILE A 166 -0.11 8.08 -2.09
N LEU A 167 -0.89 7.01 -2.18
CA LEU A 167 -1.89 6.67 -1.16
C LEU A 167 -1.26 6.59 0.23
N SER A 168 -0.11 5.95 0.36
CA SER A 168 0.59 5.81 1.64
C SER A 168 1.08 7.15 2.18
N ALA A 169 1.68 8.00 1.34
CA ALA A 169 2.19 9.29 1.75
C ALA A 169 1.07 10.27 2.14
N THR A 170 -0.10 10.19 1.51
CA THR A 170 -1.19 11.18 1.66
C THR A 170 -2.31 10.77 2.60
N SER A 171 -2.33 9.53 3.08
CA SER A 171 -3.31 9.07 4.07
C SER A 171 -3.19 9.88 5.38
N ASN A 172 -4.32 10.13 6.02
CA ASN A 172 -4.37 10.80 7.32
C ASN A 172 -4.07 9.82 8.47
N SER A 173 -3.28 10.27 9.44
CA SER A 173 -3.15 9.58 10.73
C SER A 173 -4.51 9.49 11.41
N ILE A 174 -4.73 8.40 12.16
CA ILE A 174 -5.98 8.17 12.87
C ILE A 174 -5.98 8.98 14.18
N PRO A 175 -7.00 9.81 14.49
CA PRO A 175 -6.99 10.70 15.66
C PRO A 175 -6.74 10.03 17.01
N PHE A 176 -7.25 8.81 17.21
CA PHE A 176 -7.05 8.05 18.44
C PHE A 176 -5.82 7.13 18.42
N ASN A 177 -5.04 7.18 17.34
CA ASN A 177 -3.77 6.48 17.19
C ASN A 177 -2.85 7.23 16.20
N PRO A 178 -2.33 8.41 16.59
CA PRO A 178 -1.55 9.25 15.67
C PRO A 178 -0.18 8.62 15.39
N ASP A 179 0.05 8.20 14.14
CA ASP A 179 1.28 7.55 13.70
C ASP A 179 2.38 8.56 13.28
N PHE A 180 2.58 9.65 14.02
CA PHE A 180 3.75 10.53 13.79
C PHE A 180 4.95 10.05 14.60
N GLU A 181 6.15 10.29 14.07
CA GLU A 181 7.43 9.74 14.56
C GLU A 181 7.57 8.22 14.37
N THR A 182 6.84 7.67 13.40
CA THR A 182 6.94 6.26 13.00
C THR A 182 7.80 6.11 11.74
N ASN A 183 8.39 4.92 11.58
CA ASN A 183 9.19 4.50 10.43
C ASN A 183 8.66 3.20 9.80
N HIS A 184 7.37 2.91 9.97
CA HIS A 184 6.70 1.75 9.40
C HIS A 184 5.19 2.01 9.22
N LEU A 185 4.52 1.15 8.47
CA LEU A 185 3.05 1.11 8.41
C LEU A 185 2.48 0.60 9.73
N ASN A 186 1.32 1.12 10.14
CA ASN A 186 0.61 0.63 11.30
C ASN A 186 -0.04 -0.73 11.00
N ASP A 187 0.10 -1.71 11.89
CA ASP A 187 -0.44 -3.07 11.68
C ASP A 187 -1.97 -3.09 11.50
N MET A 188 -2.71 -2.17 12.14
CA MET A 188 -4.18 -2.10 12.06
C MET A 188 -4.67 -1.21 10.93
N TYR A 189 -3.97 -0.11 10.69
CA TYR A 189 -4.45 0.99 9.86
C TYR A 189 -3.68 1.16 8.54
N GLY A 190 -2.58 0.42 8.36
CA GLY A 190 -1.63 0.63 7.28
C GLY A 190 -1.04 2.03 7.35
N SER A 191 -1.16 2.79 6.25
CA SER A 191 -0.80 4.20 6.21
C SER A 191 -1.87 5.11 6.84
N GLY A 192 -3.01 4.60 7.29
CA GLY A 192 -4.08 5.41 7.87
C GLY A 192 -5.26 5.64 6.91
N LEU A 193 -6.06 6.66 7.19
CA LEU A 193 -7.33 6.91 6.51
C LEU A 193 -7.13 7.58 5.15
N LEU A 194 -7.79 7.05 4.12
CA LEU A 194 -7.84 7.66 2.79
C LEU A 194 -8.23 9.15 2.87
N ASP A 195 -7.39 10.00 2.29
CA ASP A 195 -7.69 11.40 2.00
C ASP A 195 -7.68 11.59 0.48
N ILE A 196 -8.86 11.76 -0.10
CA ILE A 196 -9.03 11.81 -1.56
C ILE A 196 -8.44 13.11 -2.13
N GLU A 197 -8.56 14.22 -1.41
CA GLU A 197 -8.06 15.52 -1.85
C GLU A 197 -6.53 15.50 -1.89
N LYS A 198 -5.88 15.16 -0.76
CA LYS A 198 -4.42 15.05 -0.70
C LYS A 198 -3.87 14.04 -1.70
N PHE A 199 -4.58 12.92 -1.89
CA PHE A 199 -4.19 11.90 -2.87
C PHE A 199 -4.19 12.47 -4.30
N ILE A 200 -5.28 13.11 -4.72
CA ILE A 200 -5.42 13.69 -6.07
C ILE A 200 -4.42 14.83 -6.29
N GLU A 201 -4.16 15.67 -5.29
CA GLU A 201 -3.20 16.77 -5.40
C GLU A 201 -1.75 16.28 -5.62
N ASN A 202 -1.35 15.18 -4.96
CA ASN A 202 0.01 14.63 -5.09
C ASN A 202 0.24 13.77 -6.33
N VAL A 203 -0.75 13.52 -7.19
CA VAL A 203 -0.54 12.69 -8.40
C VAL A 203 0.40 13.32 -9.43
N ILE A 204 0.57 14.64 -9.38
CA ILE A 204 1.39 15.44 -10.30
C ILE A 204 2.66 16.03 -9.68
N VAL A 205 2.84 15.92 -8.37
CA VAL A 205 3.98 16.52 -7.64
C VAL A 205 4.53 15.56 -6.59
N ASN A 206 5.75 15.86 -6.12
CA ASN A 206 6.34 15.25 -4.93
C ASN A 206 6.48 13.73 -4.94
N HIS A 207 6.76 13.15 -6.10
CA HIS A 207 7.07 11.74 -6.24
C HIS A 207 8.12 11.51 -7.31
N THR A 208 8.78 10.36 -7.25
CA THR A 208 9.68 9.87 -8.28
C THR A 208 9.57 8.35 -8.40
N VAL A 209 9.83 7.83 -9.59
CA VAL A 209 9.85 6.39 -9.89
C VAL A 209 11.28 5.98 -10.19
N LEU A 210 11.70 4.82 -9.70
CA LEU A 210 12.99 4.21 -9.99
C LEU A 210 12.78 2.74 -10.33
N HIS A 211 13.42 2.24 -11.39
CA HIS A 211 13.46 0.81 -11.69
C HIS A 211 14.92 0.34 -11.61
N THR A 212 15.24 -0.59 -10.71
CA THR A 212 16.64 -0.98 -10.44
C THR A 212 16.87 -2.49 -10.48
N TYR A 213 18.02 -2.89 -11.02
CA TYR A 213 18.57 -4.26 -10.95
C TYR A 213 19.68 -4.39 -9.90
N SER A 214 19.92 -3.33 -9.13
CA SER A 214 21.16 -3.20 -8.39
C SER A 214 20.99 -2.46 -7.07
N GLY A 215 21.81 -2.87 -6.13
CA GLY A 215 22.37 -2.03 -5.08
C GLY A 215 23.54 -2.78 -4.47
N ILE A 216 24.62 -2.05 -4.16
CA ILE A 216 25.70 -2.61 -3.35
C ILE A 216 25.27 -2.41 -1.90
N PRO A 217 25.15 -3.49 -1.09
CA PRO A 217 24.60 -3.40 0.26
C PRO A 217 25.21 -2.25 1.06
N ASN A 218 24.37 -1.37 1.59
CA ASN A 218 24.73 -0.34 2.58
C ASN A 218 25.88 0.63 2.23
N THR A 219 26.30 0.76 0.96
CA THR A 219 27.39 1.68 0.58
C THR A 219 26.88 3.01 0.04
N ASN A 220 26.12 2.98 -1.06
CA ASN A 220 25.53 4.16 -1.69
C ASN A 220 24.00 4.06 -1.75
N PRO A 221 23.27 5.18 -1.58
CA PRO A 221 21.84 5.20 -1.85
C PRO A 221 21.56 4.89 -3.32
N ILE A 222 20.54 4.07 -3.57
CA ILE A 222 20.05 3.80 -4.93
C ILE A 222 19.18 4.95 -5.46
N LEU A 223 18.62 5.74 -4.54
CA LEU A 223 17.88 6.97 -4.80
C LEU A 223 18.21 7.98 -3.71
N SER A 224 18.47 9.22 -4.10
CA SER A 224 18.60 10.35 -3.17
C SER A 224 17.87 11.56 -3.75
N TYR A 225 17.03 12.20 -2.94
CA TYR A 225 16.25 13.37 -3.34
C TYR A 225 16.29 14.43 -2.24
N GLU A 226 16.46 15.69 -2.60
CA GLU A 226 16.56 16.80 -1.64
C GLU A 226 15.39 17.78 -1.81
N VAL A 227 14.83 18.22 -0.69
CA VAL A 227 13.71 19.16 -0.63
C VAL A 227 14.05 20.29 0.36
N PRO A 228 14.23 21.53 -0.12
CA PRO A 228 14.38 22.67 0.79
C PRO A 228 13.04 22.96 1.49
N ILE A 229 13.10 23.27 2.78
CA ILE A 229 11.93 23.54 3.62
C ILE A 229 12.14 24.75 4.52
N SER A 230 11.02 25.37 4.92
CA SER A 230 10.99 26.44 5.92
C SER A 230 10.01 26.05 7.03
N ALA A 231 10.53 25.81 8.23
CA ALA A 231 9.75 25.40 9.39
C ALA A 231 10.31 26.03 10.68
N SER A 232 9.46 26.14 11.69
CA SER A 232 9.86 26.57 13.03
C SER A 232 9.03 25.83 14.08
N VAL A 233 9.41 25.95 15.36
CA VAL A 233 8.60 25.42 16.47
C VAL A 233 7.19 26.05 16.48
N GLN A 234 7.05 27.31 16.06
CA GLN A 234 5.75 28.00 15.99
C GLN A 234 4.95 27.68 14.72
N SER A 235 5.59 27.10 13.71
CA SER A 235 4.98 26.75 12.43
C SER A 235 5.66 25.48 11.92
N PRO A 236 5.41 24.33 12.58
CA PRO A 236 6.03 23.08 12.21
C PRO A 236 5.47 22.60 10.87
N LEU A 237 6.24 21.74 10.19
CA LEU A 237 5.77 21.02 9.01
C LEU A 237 5.57 19.54 9.36
N TYR A 238 4.48 18.97 8.89
CA TYR A 238 4.17 17.55 8.99
C TYR A 238 4.58 16.86 7.69
N LEU A 239 5.65 16.08 7.78
CA LEU A 239 6.22 15.31 6.69
C LEU A 239 5.70 13.88 6.71
N SER A 240 5.32 13.36 5.55
CA SER A 240 5.04 11.94 5.31
C SER A 240 5.78 11.51 4.05
N VAL A 241 6.64 10.50 4.14
CA VAL A 241 7.42 9.96 3.01
C VAL A 241 7.14 8.47 2.90
N ALA A 242 6.71 8.01 1.74
CA ALA A 242 6.39 6.62 1.47
C ALA A 242 7.22 6.06 0.31
N LEU A 243 7.76 4.87 0.49
CA LEU A 243 8.43 4.09 -0.55
C LEU A 243 7.66 2.79 -0.73
N ASN A 244 7.30 2.47 -1.98
CA ASN A 244 6.63 1.20 -2.30
C ASN A 244 7.25 0.60 -3.55
N TRP A 245 7.32 -0.72 -3.61
CA TRP A 245 7.85 -1.44 -4.77
C TRP A 245 7.02 -2.67 -5.11
N LEU A 246 7.02 -3.10 -6.37
CA LEU A 246 6.32 -4.33 -6.76
C LEU A 246 7.19 -5.56 -6.51
N THR A 247 6.63 -6.51 -5.76
CA THR A 247 7.17 -7.84 -5.49
C THR A 247 7.18 -8.70 -6.75
N ASP A 248 8.29 -9.40 -6.99
CA ASP A 248 8.38 -10.46 -8.00
C ASP A 248 8.11 -11.84 -7.38
N VAL A 249 7.91 -12.87 -8.19
CA VAL A 249 7.81 -14.26 -7.74
C VAL A 249 8.70 -15.14 -8.60
N VAL A 250 9.64 -15.84 -7.97
CA VAL A 250 10.61 -16.72 -8.64
C VAL A 250 10.45 -18.13 -8.09
N ALA A 251 10.23 -19.09 -8.99
CA ALA A 251 10.01 -20.50 -8.63
C ALA A 251 8.93 -20.70 -7.54
N GLY A 252 7.86 -19.89 -7.59
CA GLY A 252 6.75 -19.96 -6.63
C GLY A 252 7.04 -19.35 -5.26
N ASN A 253 8.12 -18.59 -5.10
CA ASN A 253 8.44 -17.85 -3.88
C ASN A 253 8.46 -16.34 -4.16
N PRO A 254 7.84 -15.50 -3.32
CA PRO A 254 7.92 -14.05 -3.47
C PRO A 254 9.36 -13.59 -3.25
N VAL A 255 9.83 -12.68 -4.10
CA VAL A 255 11.11 -12.01 -4.01
C VAL A 255 10.86 -10.56 -3.64
N ILE A 256 11.17 -10.24 -2.39
CA ILE A 256 11.00 -8.90 -1.81
C ILE A 256 12.38 -8.47 -1.34
N ASN A 257 13.02 -7.59 -2.08
CA ASN A 257 14.29 -7.01 -1.63
C ASN A 257 14.02 -6.06 -0.45
N ASN A 258 14.95 -6.02 0.49
CA ASN A 258 14.84 -5.17 1.66
C ASN A 258 15.39 -3.78 1.33
N TYR A 259 14.51 -2.78 1.30
CA TYR A 259 14.88 -1.39 1.11
C TYR A 259 14.56 -0.58 2.36
N ASP A 260 15.55 0.18 2.83
CA ASP A 260 15.39 1.13 3.93
C ASP A 260 15.16 2.53 3.37
N LEU A 261 14.10 3.20 3.86
CA LEU A 261 13.87 4.62 3.64
C LEU A 261 14.50 5.43 4.78
N LYS A 262 15.41 6.33 4.43
CA LYS A 262 16.10 7.23 5.38
C LYS A 262 15.76 8.68 5.09
N VAL A 263 15.44 9.43 6.14
CA VAL A 263 15.15 10.87 6.06
C VAL A 263 16.17 11.62 6.90
N TYR A 264 16.78 12.63 6.30
CA TYR A 264 17.75 13.51 6.94
C TYR A 264 17.24 14.95 6.91
N LEU A 265 17.66 15.76 7.88
CA LEU A 265 17.54 17.21 7.86
C LEU A 265 18.92 17.82 8.10
N ASN A 266 19.43 18.59 7.14
CA ASN A 266 20.77 19.18 7.20
C ASN A 266 21.85 18.13 7.52
N ASP A 267 21.82 16.99 6.81
CA ASP A 267 22.68 15.82 7.00
C ASP A 267 22.52 15.03 8.33
N ILE A 268 21.62 15.45 9.21
CA ILE A 268 21.30 14.73 10.44
C ILE A 268 20.19 13.72 10.15
N LEU A 269 20.45 12.44 10.38
CA LEU A 269 19.45 11.38 10.22
C LEU A 269 18.31 11.57 11.24
N LEU A 270 17.08 11.66 10.75
CA LEU A 270 15.87 11.82 11.56
C LEU A 270 15.12 10.51 11.82
N THR A 271 15.31 9.49 10.98
CA THR A 271 14.69 8.18 11.20
C THR A 271 15.41 7.46 12.35
N ASN A 272 14.68 7.11 13.41
CA ASN A 272 15.18 6.14 14.40
C ASN A 272 15.52 4.82 13.67
N GLY A 273 16.68 4.24 14.00
CA GLY A 273 17.39 3.21 13.21
C GLY A 273 16.54 2.12 12.54
N THR A 274 16.96 1.75 11.33
CA THR A 274 16.48 0.66 10.46
C THR A 274 14.95 0.49 10.48
N GLY A 275 14.24 1.40 9.80
CA GLY A 275 12.96 1.04 9.19
C GLY A 275 13.28 -0.04 8.15
N SER A 276 13.29 -1.28 8.61
CA SER A 276 13.55 -2.47 7.82
C SER A 276 12.25 -3.24 7.84
N SER A 277 11.38 -2.94 6.89
CA SER A 277 10.34 -3.82 6.40
C SER A 277 11.01 -5.09 5.87
N THR A 278 11.42 -5.98 6.78
CA THR A 278 11.92 -7.32 6.45
C THR A 278 10.86 -8.20 5.81
N TYR A 279 9.59 -7.76 5.81
CA TYR A 279 8.42 -8.60 5.59
C TYR A 279 7.44 -8.04 4.54
N GLY A 280 7.64 -6.81 4.06
CA GLY A 280 6.73 -6.14 3.12
C GLY A 280 7.46 -5.37 2.02
N ASN A 281 6.67 -4.84 1.10
CA ASN A 281 7.13 -4.08 -0.06
C ASN A 281 6.86 -2.57 0.08
N SER A 282 6.87 -2.07 1.31
CA SER A 282 6.46 -0.71 1.66
C SER A 282 7.20 -0.18 2.89
N GLU A 283 7.57 1.09 2.86
CA GLU A 283 8.18 1.85 3.96
C GLU A 283 7.43 3.18 4.10
N LEU A 284 7.19 3.64 5.32
CA LEU A 284 6.51 4.91 5.61
C LEU A 284 7.20 5.62 6.76
N VAL A 285 7.61 6.86 6.55
CA VAL A 285 8.20 7.72 7.57
C VAL A 285 7.33 8.95 7.76
N ARG A 286 6.90 9.21 9.00
CA ARG A 286 6.15 10.40 9.37
C ARG A 286 6.87 11.18 10.45
N LEU A 287 7.12 12.46 10.22
CA LEU A 287 7.91 13.30 11.11
C LEU A 287 7.28 14.70 11.26
N ILE A 288 7.47 15.29 12.43
CA ILE A 288 7.22 16.71 12.66
C ILE A 288 8.56 17.42 12.50
N ILE A 289 8.59 18.43 11.63
CA ILE A 289 9.80 19.19 11.33
C ILE A 289 9.64 20.60 11.88
N GLU A 290 10.47 20.94 12.87
CA GLU A 290 10.38 22.21 13.62
C GLU A 290 11.54 23.17 13.30
N SER A 291 12.34 22.86 12.28
CA SER A 291 13.45 23.71 11.84
C SER A 291 13.63 23.70 10.31
N SER A 292 13.97 24.86 9.76
CA SER A 292 14.26 25.03 8.34
C SER A 292 15.56 24.34 7.93
N GLY A 293 15.66 24.02 6.64
CA GLY A 293 16.84 23.38 6.09
C GLY A 293 16.55 22.62 4.80
N THR A 294 17.41 21.64 4.52
CA THR A 294 17.20 20.71 3.41
C THR A 294 16.87 19.33 3.97
N LEU A 295 15.69 18.83 3.63
CA LEU A 295 15.37 17.43 3.80
C LEU A 295 16.08 16.62 2.72
N ARG A 296 16.66 15.48 3.08
CA ARG A 296 17.15 14.49 2.13
C ARG A 296 16.49 13.16 2.37
N PHE A 297 15.90 12.58 1.32
CA PHE A 297 15.33 11.24 1.32
C PHE A 297 16.29 10.31 0.62
N GLU A 298 16.61 9.18 1.23
CA GLU A 298 17.47 8.16 0.65
C GLU A 298 16.80 6.80 0.70
N VAL A 299 16.91 6.07 -0.40
CA VAL A 299 16.55 4.65 -0.45
C VAL A 299 17.83 3.84 -0.54
N ARG A 300 17.97 2.85 0.34
CA ARG A 300 19.16 1.98 0.40
C ARG A 300 18.71 0.52 0.40
N ILE A 301 19.42 -0.33 -0.33
CA ILE A 301 19.19 -1.77 -0.23
C ILE A 301 19.96 -2.34 0.97
N VAL A 302 19.29 -3.20 1.74
CA VAL A 302 19.88 -3.96 2.84
C VAL A 302 20.07 -5.40 2.38
N GLY A 303 21.33 -5.79 2.24
CA GLY A 303 21.69 -7.10 1.68
C GLY A 303 21.73 -7.11 0.16
N ASP A 304 22.00 -8.30 -0.38
CA ASP A 304 22.17 -8.49 -1.82
C ASP A 304 20.81 -8.50 -2.54
N TYR A 305 20.81 -7.94 -3.74
CA TYR A 305 19.66 -8.02 -4.64
C TYR A 305 19.39 -9.47 -5.05
N SER A 306 18.14 -9.92 -4.92
CA SER A 306 17.74 -11.33 -5.12
C SER A 306 16.77 -11.55 -6.29
N GLY A 307 16.39 -10.49 -7.01
CA GLY A 307 15.42 -10.53 -8.12
C GLY A 307 15.99 -11.00 -9.45
N LEU A 308 15.13 -11.52 -10.33
CA LEU A 308 15.45 -11.82 -11.74
C LEU A 308 15.03 -10.68 -12.70
N ARG A 309 14.19 -9.75 -12.21
CA ARG A 309 13.59 -8.64 -12.96
C ARG A 309 13.64 -7.40 -12.08
N PRO A 310 13.77 -6.19 -12.64
CA PRO A 310 14.06 -5.00 -11.86
C PRO A 310 12.93 -4.68 -10.88
N ASP A 311 13.27 -4.15 -9.72
CA ASP A 311 12.26 -3.72 -8.76
C ASP A 311 11.67 -2.40 -9.26
N LEU A 312 10.35 -2.40 -9.45
CA LEU A 312 9.60 -1.23 -9.88
C LEU A 312 9.17 -0.51 -8.60
N MET A 313 9.73 0.67 -8.33
CA MET A 313 9.48 1.37 -7.07
C MET A 313 9.14 2.85 -7.27
N ALA A 314 8.40 3.40 -6.33
CA ALA A 314 8.11 4.81 -6.25
C ALA A 314 8.34 5.34 -4.84
N LEU A 315 8.94 6.53 -4.78
CA LEU A 315 9.10 7.34 -3.57
C LEU A 315 8.18 8.56 -3.69
N THR A 316 7.33 8.79 -2.70
CA THR A 316 6.45 9.95 -2.61
C THR A 316 6.67 10.65 -1.28
N TRP A 317 6.60 11.97 -1.27
CA TRP A 317 6.53 12.76 -0.03
C TRP A 317 5.34 13.71 -0.07
N HIS A 318 4.80 13.99 1.12
CA HIS A 318 3.77 14.98 1.33
C HIS A 318 4.16 15.84 2.53
N ILE A 319 4.08 17.16 2.37
CA ILE A 319 4.45 18.15 3.38
C ILE A 319 3.27 19.10 3.53
N HIS A 320 2.79 19.25 4.76
CA HIS A 320 1.76 20.23 5.10
C HIS A 320 2.12 20.96 6.38
N SER A 321 1.58 22.18 6.54
CA SER A 321 1.70 23.02 7.73
C SER A 321 0.54 22.79 8.69
#